data_AF-A0A0Q9CC68-F1
#
_entry.id   AF-A0A0Q9CC68-F1
#
_cell.length_a   1.000
_cell.length_b   1.000
_cell.length_c   1.000
_cell.angle_alpha   90.00
_cell.angle_beta   90.00
_cell.angle_gamma   90.00
#
_symmetry.space_group_name_H-M   'P 1'
#
loop_
_entity.id
_entity.type
_entity.pdbx_description
1 polymer ?
#
loop_
_entity_poly.entity_id
_entity_poly.type
_entity_poly.pdbx_seq_one_letter_code
_entity_poly.pdbx_strand_id
1 'polypeptide(L)'
;MRRAKAEARTSHVTIGHVRRVADGRVTIDCSCGMQLTNGPDWSLDEHIRLHRAEARYVALSKVAPAGMPRLVAVDQDRLPTLG
;
A
#
# COMPACT_ATOMS: atom_id res chain seq x y z
N MET A 1 -1.70 10.92 -12.57
CA MET A 1 -1.09 10.48 -11.27
C MET A 1 -1.85 10.89 -10.01
N ARG A 2 -2.47 12.09 -9.90
CA ARG A 2 -3.23 12.50 -8.69
C ARG A 2 -4.32 11.49 -8.30
N ARG A 3 -5.08 11.00 -9.29
CA ARG A 3 -6.12 9.99 -9.11
C ARG A 3 -5.57 8.66 -8.58
N ALA A 4 -4.51 8.13 -9.19
CA ALA A 4 -3.83 6.92 -8.70
C ALA A 4 -3.38 7.04 -7.23
N LYS A 5 -2.90 8.22 -6.81
CA LYS A 5 -2.57 8.48 -5.39
C LYS A 5 -3.82 8.47 -4.50
N ALA A 6 -4.93 9.03 -4.97
CA ALA A 6 -6.18 9.05 -4.23
C ALA A 6 -6.78 7.64 -4.10
N GLU A 7 -6.83 6.88 -5.18
CA GLU A 7 -7.32 5.50 -5.21
C GLU A 7 -6.52 4.60 -4.26
N ALA A 8 -5.19 4.64 -4.31
CA ALA A 8 -4.35 3.89 -3.39
C ALA A 8 -4.59 4.24 -1.92
N ARG A 9 -4.89 5.52 -1.63
CA ARG A 9 -5.21 5.97 -0.27
C ARG A 9 -6.57 5.45 0.19
N THR A 10 -7.56 5.39 -0.69
CA THR A 10 -8.93 4.97 -0.34
C THR A 10 -9.09 3.46 -0.34
N SER A 11 -8.26 2.70 -1.06
CA SER A 11 -8.33 1.24 -1.11
C SER A 11 -7.63 0.53 0.06
N HIS A 12 -6.76 1.24 0.81
CA HIS A 12 -6.00 0.69 1.95
C HIS A 12 -6.27 1.44 3.25
N VAL A 13 -7.48 1.27 3.77
CA VAL A 13 -7.93 1.82 5.05
C VAL A 13 -7.98 0.70 6.07
N THR A 14 -7.54 0.98 7.30
CA THR A 14 -7.67 0.05 8.42
C THR A 14 -9.13 -0.02 8.85
N ILE A 15 -9.64 -1.23 9.04
CA ILE A 15 -11.04 -1.51 9.38
C ILE A 15 -11.13 -2.38 10.64
N GLY A 16 -12.27 -2.31 11.32
CA GLY A 16 -12.50 -3.06 12.55
C GLY A 16 -11.71 -2.53 13.74
N HIS A 17 -11.38 -3.42 14.67
CA HIS A 17 -10.74 -3.10 15.93
C HIS A 17 -9.37 -3.76 16.04
N VAL A 18 -8.47 -3.12 16.77
CA VAL A 18 -7.19 -3.71 17.16
C VAL A 18 -7.45 -4.90 18.07
N ARG A 19 -6.89 -6.05 17.72
CA ARG A 19 -6.98 -7.31 18.48
C ARG A 19 -5.61 -7.69 19.02
N ARG A 20 -5.53 -8.05 20.29
CA ARG A 20 -4.36 -8.69 20.89
C ARG A 20 -4.59 -10.20 20.90
N VAL A 21 -3.63 -10.97 20.44
CA VAL A 21 -3.68 -12.44 20.44
C VAL A 21 -2.76 -13.01 21.53
N ALA A 22 -2.99 -14.27 21.90
CA ALA A 22 -2.36 -14.90 23.06
C ALA A 22 -0.82 -14.97 23.01
N ASP A 23 -0.24 -14.90 21.82
CA ASP A 23 1.21 -14.89 21.59
C ASP A 23 1.83 -13.48 21.66
N GLY A 24 1.06 -12.48 22.10
CA GLY A 24 1.51 -11.10 22.25
C GLY A 24 1.45 -10.27 20.97
N ARG A 25 1.04 -10.85 19.82
CA ARG A 25 0.84 -10.06 18.60
C ARG A 25 -0.40 -9.17 18.72
N VAL A 26 -0.34 -8.07 17.99
CA VAL A 26 -1.36 -7.04 17.88
C VAL A 26 -1.72 -6.91 16.41
N THR A 27 -2.99 -7.10 16.08
CA THR A 27 -3.47 -7.17 14.69
C THR A 27 -4.61 -6.19 14.41
N ILE A 28 -4.72 -5.69 13.19
CA ILE A 28 -5.89 -4.99 12.65
C ILE A 28 -6.07 -5.35 11.18
N ASP A 29 -7.30 -5.34 10.68
CA ASP A 29 -7.59 -5.70 9.30
C ASP A 29 -7.54 -4.46 8.39
N CYS A 30 -7.15 -4.65 7.13
CA CYS A 30 -7.16 -3.64 6.08
C CYS A 30 -8.30 -3.93 5.11
N SER A 31 -8.91 -2.89 4.53
CA SER A 31 -10.00 -3.00 3.55
C SER A 31 -9.63 -3.80 2.30
N CYS A 32 -8.34 -4.00 2.02
CA CYS A 32 -7.87 -4.87 0.96
C CYS A 32 -7.89 -6.38 1.30
N GLY A 33 -8.31 -6.74 2.52
CA GLY A 33 -8.37 -8.12 3.02
C GLY A 33 -7.11 -8.59 3.75
N MET A 34 -6.06 -7.76 3.82
CA MET A 34 -4.84 -8.10 4.57
C MET A 34 -5.02 -7.87 6.06
N GLN A 35 -4.61 -8.84 6.88
CA GLN A 35 -4.43 -8.64 8.31
C GLN A 35 -3.03 -8.06 8.56
N LEU A 36 -2.99 -6.86 9.13
CA LEU A 36 -1.77 -6.21 9.56
C LEU A 36 -1.51 -6.64 11.00
N THR A 37 -0.33 -7.17 11.27
CA THR A 37 0.13 -7.62 12.60
C THR A 37 1.39 -6.86 12.97
N ASN A 38 1.82 -6.77 14.23
CA ASN A 38 3.21 -6.41 14.57
C ASN A 38 4.15 -7.63 14.40
N GLY A 39 5.47 -7.40 14.48
CA GLY A 39 6.50 -8.43 14.51
C GLY A 39 7.39 -8.34 15.75
N PRO A 40 8.47 -9.14 15.81
CA PRO A 40 9.39 -9.17 16.96
C PRO A 40 10.12 -7.84 17.20
N ASP A 41 10.45 -7.15 16.12
CA ASP A 41 11.32 -5.97 16.07
C ASP A 41 10.64 -4.74 15.45
N TRP A 42 9.36 -4.85 15.10
CA TRP A 42 8.60 -3.77 14.46
C TRP A 42 7.14 -3.75 14.93
N SER A 43 6.57 -2.56 14.98
CA SER A 43 5.24 -2.25 15.50
C SER A 43 4.12 -2.42 14.48
N LEU A 44 2.89 -2.52 14.96
CA LEU A 44 1.72 -2.54 14.08
C LEU A 44 1.62 -1.29 13.20
N ASP A 45 2.00 -0.12 13.73
CA ASP A 45 1.99 1.14 12.97
C ASP A 45 3.02 1.11 11.83
N GLU A 46 4.18 0.51 12.04
CA GLU A 46 5.19 0.33 10.98
C GLU A 46 4.66 -0.55 9.85
N HIS A 47 3.94 -1.63 10.15
CA HIS A 47 3.27 -2.43 9.12
C HIS A 47 2.25 -1.62 8.34
N ILE A 48 1.41 -0.85 9.04
CA ILE A 48 0.37 -0.03 8.41
C ILE A 48 1.02 0.98 7.45
N ARG A 49 2.10 1.64 7.87
CA ARG A 49 2.84 2.60 7.04
C ARG A 49 3.46 1.92 5.83
N LEU A 50 4.16 0.81 6.03
CA LEU A 50 4.82 0.08 4.95
C LEU A 50 3.81 -0.42 3.92
N HIS A 51 2.75 -1.09 4.37
CA HIS A 51 1.69 -1.62 3.52
C HIS A 51 1.03 -0.54 2.65
N ARG A 52 0.72 0.63 3.24
CA ARG A 52 0.17 1.77 2.50
C ARG A 52 1.17 2.39 1.54
N ALA A 53 2.45 2.43 1.89
CA ALA A 53 3.52 2.92 1.03
C ALA A 53 3.69 2.01 -0.20
N GLU A 54 3.70 0.69 -0.01
CA GLU A 54 3.75 -0.31 -1.08
C GLU A 54 2.56 -0.17 -2.02
N ALA A 55 1.34 -0.11 -1.49
CA ALA A 55 0.13 0.07 -2.28
C ALA A 55 0.20 1.35 -3.15
N ARG A 56 0.66 2.45 -2.55
CA ARG A 56 0.85 3.71 -3.27
C ARG A 56 1.93 3.59 -4.33
N TYR A 57 3.03 2.90 -4.06
CA TYR A 57 4.11 2.72 -5.02
C TYR A 57 3.65 1.86 -6.22
N VAL A 58 2.88 0.80 -5.99
CA VAL A 58 2.28 -0.03 -7.04
C VAL A 58 1.32 0.80 -7.90
N ALA A 59 0.40 1.55 -7.28
CA ALA A 59 -0.55 2.38 -8.01
C ALA A 59 0.14 3.46 -8.86
N LEU A 60 1.20 4.07 -8.33
CA LEU A 60 1.99 5.06 -9.06
C LEU A 60 2.79 4.43 -10.20
N SER A 61 3.39 3.27 -9.98
CA SER A 61 4.17 2.55 -10.99
C SER A 61 3.34 2.22 -12.23
N LYS A 62 2.04 1.91 -12.07
CA LYS A 62 1.12 1.60 -13.18
C LYS A 62 0.84 2.78 -14.12
N VAL A 63 0.96 4.01 -13.62
CA VAL A 63 0.66 5.24 -14.36
C VAL A 63 1.89 6.11 -14.57
N ALA A 64 3.07 5.64 -14.17
CA ALA A 64 4.31 6.37 -14.29
C ALA A 64 4.70 6.51 -15.78
N PRO A 65 5.15 7.70 -16.22
CA PRO A 65 5.69 7.87 -17.55
C PRO A 65 7.01 7.10 -17.70
N ALA A 66 7.45 6.96 -18.96
CA ALA A 66 8.80 6.53 -19.24
C ALA A 66 9.86 7.38 -18.49
N GLY A 67 11.01 6.78 -18.17
CA GLY A 67 12.07 7.44 -17.39
C GLY A 67 11.86 7.53 -15.86
N MET A 68 10.63 7.38 -15.33
CA MET A 68 10.43 7.34 -13.87
C MET A 68 10.65 5.94 -13.27
N PRO A 69 11.23 5.84 -12.04
CA PRO A 69 11.30 4.58 -11.30
C PRO A 69 9.93 3.92 -11.13
N ARG A 70 9.84 2.63 -11.43
CA ARG A 70 8.59 1.84 -11.46
C ARG A 70 8.86 0.35 -11.35
N LEU A 71 7.84 -0.39 -10.94
CA LEU A 71 7.85 -1.86 -10.86
C LEU A 71 7.57 -2.58 -12.19
N VAL A 72 6.93 -1.90 -13.15
CA VAL A 72 6.48 -2.48 -14.41
C VAL A 72 7.22 -1.86 -15.60
N ALA A 73 7.69 -2.70 -16.51
CA ALA A 73 8.25 -2.24 -17.78
C ALA A 73 7.14 -1.60 -18.62
N VAL A 74 7.47 -0.50 -19.29
CA VAL A 74 6.61 0.20 -20.24
C VAL A 74 7.47 0.63 -21.42
N ASP A 75 6.81 0.84 -22.55
CA ASP A 75 7.31 1.47 -23.76
C ASP A 75 7.98 2.83 -23.49
N GLN A 76 8.99 3.17 -24.30
CA GLN A 76 9.81 4.38 -24.11
C GLN A 76 9.01 5.68 -24.28
N ASP A 77 7.91 5.61 -25.03
CA ASP A 77 7.04 6.76 -25.33
C ASP A 77 5.82 6.83 -24.40
N ARG A 78 5.81 6.03 -23.33
CA ARG A 78 4.71 5.96 -22.38
C ARG A 78 4.44 7.31 -21.72
N LEU A 79 3.30 7.89 -22.07
CA LEU A 79 2.72 9.01 -21.33
C LEU A 79 1.95 8.51 -20.09
N PRO A 80 1.78 9.35 -19.06
CA PRO A 80 0.97 8.97 -17.90
C PRO A 80 -0.45 8.61 -18.33
N THR A 81 -0.95 7.44 -17.95
CA THR A 81 -2.37 7.14 -18.15
C THR A 81 -3.22 8.04 -17.29
N LEU A 82 -4.18 8.70 -17.93
CA LEU A 82 -5.35 9.24 -17.26
C LEU A 82 -6.20 8.04 -16.84
N GLY A 83 -5.97 7.56 -15.63
CA GLY A 83 -6.90 6.62 -14.98
C GLY A 83 -8.26 7.26 -14.75
#